data_AF-A0A3G8ZGI3-F1
#
_entry.id   AF-A0A3G8ZGI3-F1
#
_cell.length_a   1.000
_cell.length_b   1.000
_cell.length_c   1.000
_cell.angle_alpha   90.00
_cell.angle_beta   90.00
_cell.angle_gamma   90.00
#
_symmetry.space_group_name_H-M   'P 1'
#
loop_
_entity.id
_entity.type
_entity.pdbx_description
1 polymer ?
#
loop_
_entity_poly.entity_id
_entity_poly.type
_entity_poly.pdbx_seq_one_letter_code
_entity_poly.pdbx_strand_id
1 'polypeptide(L)'
;MKNKNNIIGKRAIIDCLTEQLQQIGIPSDCKHIYPGKEVKIFQYDDEHSKFGAVYKVDDLSGCPSDFFYSVPLIWLNIRND
;
A
#
# COMPACT_ATOMS: atom_id res chain seq x y z
N MET A 1 -5.02 -19.49 4.96
CA MET A 1 -5.43 -18.10 4.64
C MET A 1 -5.68 -17.22 5.89
N LYS A 2 -4.95 -17.41 7.01
CA LYS A 2 -5.22 -16.65 8.27
C LYS A 2 -4.40 -15.36 8.45
N ASN A 3 -3.31 -15.14 7.68
CA ASN A 3 -2.39 -14.03 7.95
C ASN A 3 -2.70 -12.73 7.19
N LYS A 4 -3.53 -12.77 6.14
CA LYS A 4 -3.76 -11.60 5.27
C LYS A 4 -4.53 -10.48 6.00
N ASN A 5 -5.43 -10.83 6.91
CA ASN A 5 -6.28 -9.85 7.58
C ASN A 5 -5.67 -9.27 8.87
N ASN A 6 -4.62 -9.88 9.43
CA ASN A 6 -4.07 -9.47 10.73
C ASN A 6 -3.36 -8.11 10.72
N ILE A 7 -3.06 -7.60 9.52
CA ILE A 7 -2.39 -6.32 9.31
C ILE A 7 -3.34 -5.23 8.83
N ILE A 8 -4.59 -5.57 8.50
CA ILE A 8 -5.61 -4.59 8.12
C ILE A 8 -5.84 -3.65 9.30
N GLY A 9 -5.91 -2.36 9.03
CA GLY A 9 -6.04 -1.30 10.01
C GLY A 9 -4.73 -0.80 10.59
N LYS A 10 -3.61 -1.52 10.42
CA LYS A 10 -2.29 -1.07 10.86
C LYS A 10 -1.76 0.04 9.96
N ARG A 11 -0.88 0.86 10.54
CA ARG A 11 -0.11 1.87 9.80
C ARG A 11 1.17 1.25 9.24
N ALA A 12 1.62 1.78 8.10
CA ALA A 12 2.87 1.41 7.47
C ALA A 12 3.50 2.62 6.80
N ILE A 13 4.82 2.59 6.65
CA ILE A 13 5.56 3.51 5.78
C ILE A 13 5.82 2.80 4.45
N ILE A 14 5.62 3.51 3.33
CA ILE A 14 6.02 3.00 2.02
C ILE A 14 7.54 3.00 1.94
N ASP A 15 8.13 1.81 1.88
CA ASP A 15 9.56 1.58 1.88
C ASP A 15 9.98 0.86 0.58
N CYS A 16 10.14 1.66 -0.47
CA CYS A 16 10.57 1.21 -1.79
C CYS A 16 11.18 2.37 -2.57
N LEU A 17 11.72 2.08 -3.76
CA LEU A 17 12.15 3.08 -4.71
C LEU A 17 10.98 3.63 -5.52
N THR A 18 11.05 4.89 -5.96
CA THR A 18 10.03 5.52 -6.81
C THR A 18 9.81 4.73 -8.11
N GLU A 19 10.88 4.17 -8.69
CA GLU A 19 10.83 3.34 -9.89
C GLU A 19 10.03 2.06 -9.69
N GLN A 20 9.99 1.52 -8.47
CA GLN A 20 9.19 0.33 -8.15
C GLN A 20 7.69 0.65 -8.12
N LEU A 21 7.30 1.84 -7.64
CA LEU A 21 5.92 2.29 -7.69
C LEU A 21 5.43 2.45 -9.14
N GLN A 22 6.29 2.93 -10.04
CA GLN A 22 5.97 3.04 -11.47
C GLN A 22 5.68 1.66 -12.10
N GLN A 23 6.34 0.59 -11.66
CA GLN A 23 6.11 -0.78 -12.17
C GLN A 23 4.71 -1.32 -11.85
N ILE A 24 4.05 -0.78 -10.82
CA ILE A 24 2.67 -1.13 -10.44
C ILE A 24 1.65 -0.07 -10.93
N GLY A 25 2.06 0.85 -11.79
CA GLY A 25 1.19 1.87 -12.39
C GLY A 25 0.99 3.12 -11.54
N ILE A 26 1.77 3.32 -10.48
CA ILE A 26 1.72 4.54 -9.66
C ILE A 26 2.75 5.53 -10.21
N PRO A 27 2.32 6.71 -10.71
CA PRO A 27 3.23 7.66 -11.33
C PRO A 27 4.15 8.31 -10.28
N SER A 28 5.35 8.73 -10.71
CA SER A 28 6.37 9.29 -9.80
C SER A 28 5.98 10.63 -9.15
N ASP A 29 5.01 11.33 -9.73
CA ASP A 29 4.46 12.59 -9.21
C ASP A 29 3.16 12.37 -8.39
N CYS A 30 2.83 11.12 -8.06
CA CYS A 30 1.69 10.80 -7.21
C CYS A 30 1.84 11.45 -5.83
N LYS A 31 0.91 12.35 -5.49
CA LYS A 31 0.90 13.06 -4.19
C LYS A 31 0.35 12.20 -3.04
N HIS A 32 -0.25 11.07 -3.35
CA HIS A 32 -0.93 10.20 -2.40
C HIS A 32 -0.04 9.04 -1.96
N ILE A 33 0.77 8.49 -2.88
CA ILE A 33 1.62 7.32 -2.65
C ILE A 33 3.02 7.61 -3.18
N TYR A 34 3.98 7.67 -2.27
CA TYR A 34 5.40 7.90 -2.57
C TYR A 34 6.28 7.29 -1.45
N PRO A 35 7.57 7.03 -1.71
CA PRO A 35 8.48 6.51 -0.67
C PRO A 35 8.53 7.41 0.57
N GLY A 36 8.45 6.81 1.76
CA GLY A 36 8.43 7.52 3.04
C GLY A 36 7.04 8.01 3.49
N LYS A 37 6.01 7.89 2.64
CA LYS A 37 4.63 8.26 3.01
C LYS A 37 4.05 7.26 4.01
N GLU A 38 3.41 7.78 5.05
CA GLU A 38 2.59 6.98 5.97
C GLU A 38 1.22 6.70 5.35
N VAL A 39 0.82 5.43 5.45
CA VAL A 39 -0.46 4.92 4.96
C VAL A 39 -1.08 3.95 5.98
N LYS A 40 -2.37 3.68 5.82
CA LYS A 40 -3.08 2.65 6.59
C LYS A 40 -3.52 1.51 5.67
N ILE A 41 -3.25 0.29 6.09
CA ILE A 41 -3.62 -0.91 5.32
C ILE A 41 -5.13 -1.08 5.39
N PHE A 42 -5.82 -1.07 4.24
CA PHE A 42 -7.27 -1.12 4.17
C PHE A 42 -7.81 -2.52 3.87
N GLN A 43 -7.37 -3.14 2.78
CA GLN A 43 -7.83 -4.49 2.41
C GLN A 43 -6.78 -5.22 1.57
N TYR A 44 -6.83 -6.55 1.62
CA TYR A 44 -6.05 -7.40 0.71
C TYR A 44 -6.59 -7.27 -0.73
N ASP A 45 -5.67 -7.22 -1.70
CA ASP A 45 -5.95 -7.19 -3.13
C ASP A 45 -5.42 -8.49 -3.76
N ASP A 46 -6.33 -9.30 -4.30
CA ASP A 46 -6.03 -10.58 -4.95
C ASP A 46 -5.82 -10.48 -6.46
N GLU A 47 -6.17 -9.35 -7.09
CA GLU A 47 -6.06 -9.14 -8.54
C GLU A 47 -4.59 -8.98 -8.97
N HIS A 48 -3.72 -8.48 -8.08
CA HIS A 48 -2.33 -8.13 -8.38
C HIS A 48 -1.30 -9.20 -7.97
N SER A 49 -1.69 -10.49 -8.05
CA SER A 49 -0.90 -11.64 -7.57
C SER A 49 0.53 -11.75 -8.12
N LYS A 50 0.82 -11.16 -9.30
CA LYS A 50 2.18 -11.16 -9.89
C LYS A 50 3.22 -10.41 -9.05
N PHE A 51 2.79 -9.52 -8.15
CA PHE A 51 3.66 -8.79 -7.21
C PHE A 51 3.67 -9.39 -5.80
N GLY A 52 3.14 -10.61 -5.65
CA GLY A 52 2.98 -11.27 -4.36
C GLY A 52 1.74 -10.79 -3.61
N ALA A 53 1.84 -10.66 -2.29
CA ALA A 53 0.73 -10.16 -1.47
C ALA A 53 0.61 -8.63 -1.64
N VAL A 54 -0.55 -8.15 -2.09
CA VAL A 54 -0.80 -6.73 -2.33
C VAL A 54 -1.98 -6.27 -1.46
N TYR A 55 -1.95 -5.02 -1.04
CA TYR A 55 -3.00 -4.42 -0.22
C TYR A 55 -3.38 -3.05 -0.75
N LYS A 56 -4.67 -2.72 -0.73
CA LYS A 56 -5.10 -1.32 -0.89
C LYS A 56 -4.74 -0.56 0.38
N VAL A 57 -4.24 0.65 0.20
CA VAL A 57 -3.82 1.52 1.31
C VAL A 57 -4.52 2.87 1.26
N ASP A 58 -4.88 3.36 2.45
CA ASP A 58 -5.42 4.69 2.69
C ASP A 58 -4.26 5.64 2.99
N ASP A 59 -4.12 6.70 2.20
CA ASP A 59 -3.07 7.72 2.35
C ASP A 59 -3.37 8.75 3.46
N LEU A 60 -4.48 8.54 4.19
CA LEU A 60 -4.97 9.34 5.30
C LEU A 60 -5.43 10.74 4.88
N SER A 61 -5.64 10.98 3.58
CA SER A 61 -6.15 12.26 3.06
C SER A 61 -7.65 12.45 3.25
N GLY A 62 -8.38 11.38 3.59
CA GLY A 62 -9.85 11.37 3.64
C GLY A 62 -10.51 11.06 2.28
N CYS A 63 -9.74 10.63 1.29
CA CYS A 63 -10.28 10.16 0.02
C CYS A 63 -11.14 8.88 0.20
N PRO A 64 -12.23 8.71 -0.60
CA PRO A 64 -12.99 7.46 -0.62
C PRO A 64 -12.14 6.25 -1.01
N SER A 65 -12.51 5.06 -0.54
CA SER A 65 -11.77 3.81 -0.78
C SER A 65 -11.63 3.42 -2.25
N ASP A 66 -12.50 3.96 -3.12
CA ASP A 66 -12.42 3.77 -4.58
C ASP A 66 -11.16 4.37 -5.19
N PHE A 67 -10.52 5.31 -4.49
CA PHE A 67 -9.29 5.98 -4.92
C PHE A 67 -8.04 5.43 -4.21
N PHE A 68 -8.16 4.36 -3.42
CA PHE A 68 -7.02 3.75 -2.76
C PHE A 68 -6.13 3.02 -3.76
N TYR A 69 -4.83 3.11 -3.51
CA TYR A 69 -3.82 2.47 -4.33
C TYR A 69 -3.43 1.11 -3.76
N SER A 70 -3.14 0.17 -4.66
CA SER A 70 -2.67 -1.17 -4.31
C SER A 70 -1.16 -1.19 -4.21
N VAL A 71 -0.61 -1.53 -3.04
CA VAL A 71 0.83 -1.55 -2.76
C VAL A 71 1.25 -2.96 -2.27
N PRO A 72 2.32 -3.55 -2.83
CA PRO A 72 2.88 -4.80 -2.36
C PRO A 72 3.30 -4.76 -0.89
N LEU A 73 2.97 -5.82 -0.15
CA LEU A 73 3.32 -5.98 1.26
C LEU A 73 4.82 -5.84 1.53
N ILE A 74 5.65 -6.29 0.60
CA ILE A 74 7.11 -6.20 0.70
C ILE A 74 7.62 -4.76 0.76
N TRP A 75 6.81 -3.78 0.37
CA TRP A 75 7.12 -2.34 0.40
C TRP A 75 6.39 -1.61 1.53
N LEU A 76 5.66 -2.34 2.39
CA LEU A 76 4.96 -1.77 3.53
C LEU A 76 5.73 -2.09 4.80
N ASN A 77 6.49 -1.11 5.29
CA ASN A 77 7.15 -1.21 6.60
C ASN A 77 6.11 -0.96 7.70
N ILE A 78 5.48 -2.05 8.16
CA ILE A 78 4.37 -2.03 9.12
C ILE A 78 4.87 -1.56 10.49
N ARG A 79 4.22 -0.53 11.02
CA ARG A 79 4.52 -0.02 12.36
C ARG A 79 3.77 -0.83 13.43
N ASN A 80 4.38 -0.92 14.61
CA ASN A 80 3.85 -1.67 15.76
C ASN A 80 3.37 -0.76 16.90
N ASP A 81 3.30 0.55 16.66
CA ASP A 81 2.74 1.52 17.61
C ASP A 81 1.21 1.48 17.69
#